data_AF-A0A936TZ80-F1
#
_entry.id   AF-A0A936TZ80-F1
#
_cell.length_a   1.000
_cell.length_b   1.000
_cell.length_c   1.000
_cell.angle_alpha   90.00
_cell.angle_beta   90.00
_cell.angle_gamma   90.00
#
_symmetry.space_group_name_H-M   'P 1'
#
loop_
_entity.id
_entity.type
_entity.pdbx_description
1 polymer ?
#
loop_
_entity_poly.entity_id
_entity_poly.type
_entity_poly.pdbx_seq_one_letter_code
_entity_poly.pdbx_strand_id
1 'polypeptide(L)'
;MKEYLIVVLGFIFSGSVYAQDYQISFTGSGQSSTVDSVQVTNLAQGTTATLMGSDKLYLVGTIGLHEITLTDNRMKVYPNPMNESSTIEFYNPNEELTTLLITDNIGKTLGKYSTVLGKGVQAFSIQGLRSGCYQINIRNSKVIYNTSLISVGNESSGICLKYERIISDNSIENPFKSSENLIQMQYNQGERLLFRGFSSNHARILTLVPTENQIVDFEFIECTDFDNNSYPVVTIGDQTWMAENLKVSHYRNGDSIPNVTGYMQWDGLNTGAYCWYDNEISWKDIFGALYNWYAVIDSRGLCPAGWHTPTNTEWTILSDYLGGISIAGVK
;
A
#
# COMPACT_ATOMS: atom_id res chain seq x y z
N MET A 1 63.13 7.46 47.62
CA MET A 1 62.07 6.80 46.83
C MET A 1 61.34 7.89 46.06
N LYS A 2 61.29 7.80 44.72
CA LYS A 2 60.57 8.76 43.88
C LYS A 2 59.16 8.22 43.64
N GLU A 3 58.14 8.94 44.08
CA GLU A 3 56.75 8.62 43.77
C GLU A 3 56.41 9.21 42.39
N TYR A 4 56.00 8.36 41.45
CA TYR A 4 55.51 8.77 40.14
C TYR A 4 53.99 8.82 40.18
N LEU A 5 53.43 10.02 40.06
CA LEU A 5 52.00 10.26 39.88
C LEU A 5 51.63 9.91 38.43
N ILE A 6 50.91 8.80 38.22
CA ILE A 6 50.36 8.43 36.92
C ILE A 6 49.00 9.12 36.76
N VAL A 7 48.91 10.10 35.87
CA VAL A 7 47.65 10.73 35.46
C VAL A 7 47.12 9.96 34.24
N VAL A 8 46.06 9.17 34.44
CA VAL A 8 45.34 8.51 33.35
C VAL A 8 44.33 9.51 32.77
N LEU A 9 44.63 10.06 31.60
CA LEU A 9 43.65 10.82 30.81
C LEU A 9 42.64 9.84 30.21
N GLY A 10 41.42 9.82 30.75
CA GLY A 10 40.28 9.16 30.12
C GLY A 10 39.80 9.98 28.93
N PHE A 11 40.06 9.50 27.71
CA PHE A 11 39.37 10.00 26.52
C PHE A 11 37.91 9.54 26.58
N ILE A 12 37.02 10.47 26.92
CA ILE A 12 35.58 10.29 26.71
C ILE A 12 35.35 10.43 25.20
N PHE A 13 35.14 9.31 24.51
CA PHE A 13 34.55 9.32 23.18
C PHE A 13 33.10 9.77 23.33
N SER A 14 32.84 11.07 23.17
CA SER A 14 31.49 11.57 22.93
C SER A 14 31.12 11.18 21.50
N GLY A 15 30.56 9.99 21.32
CA GLY A 15 29.87 9.63 20.09
C GLY A 15 28.60 10.45 20.00
N SER A 16 28.64 11.56 19.26
CA SER A 16 27.44 12.27 18.84
C SER A 16 26.65 11.35 17.90
N VAL A 17 25.58 10.74 18.39
CA VAL A 17 24.59 10.11 17.50
C VAL A 17 23.78 11.25 16.91
N TYR A 18 24.20 11.75 15.74
CA TYR A 18 23.37 12.67 14.99
C TYR A 18 22.17 11.88 14.47
N ALA A 19 20.98 12.15 15.02
CA ALA A 19 19.74 11.85 14.32
C ALA A 19 19.76 12.72 13.06
N GLN A 20 20.17 12.13 11.94
CA GLN A 20 20.16 12.81 10.66
C GLN A 20 18.81 12.56 10.01
N ASP A 21 18.09 13.65 9.78
CA ASP A 21 16.82 13.59 9.07
C ASP A 21 17.07 13.44 7.57
N TYR A 22 16.25 12.64 6.90
CA TYR A 22 16.39 12.37 5.46
C TYR A 22 15.13 12.80 4.71
N GLN A 23 15.32 13.38 3.53
CA GLN A 23 14.25 13.67 2.58
C GLN A 23 14.29 12.68 1.42
N ILE A 24 13.17 11.99 1.21
CA ILE A 24 12.97 11.10 0.07
C ILE A 24 11.96 11.73 -0.87
N SER A 25 12.35 11.86 -2.14
CA SER A 25 11.45 12.28 -3.22
C SER A 25 11.22 11.10 -4.17
N PHE A 26 10.19 11.19 -5.02
CA PHE A 26 9.80 10.10 -5.91
C PHE A 26 9.83 10.53 -7.36
N THR A 27 10.24 9.61 -8.23
CA THR A 27 10.13 9.76 -9.67
C THR A 27 9.71 8.44 -10.31
N GLY A 28 9.21 8.50 -11.53
CA GLY A 28 8.74 7.33 -12.27
C GLY A 28 9.54 7.15 -13.55
N SER A 29 9.77 5.91 -13.92
CA SER A 29 10.42 5.52 -15.17
C SER A 29 9.78 4.25 -15.76
N GLY A 30 10.23 3.82 -16.94
CA GLY A 30 9.67 2.65 -17.63
C GLY A 30 8.34 2.95 -18.30
N GLN A 31 7.27 2.23 -17.93
CA GLN A 31 5.93 2.35 -18.53
C GLN A 31 5.20 3.64 -18.15
N SER A 32 5.65 4.34 -17.10
CA SER A 32 5.08 5.63 -16.72
C SER A 32 6.15 6.53 -16.12
N SER A 33 6.16 7.81 -16.52
CA SER A 33 7.05 8.82 -15.94
C SER A 33 6.46 9.55 -14.74
N THR A 34 5.19 9.27 -14.41
CA THR A 34 4.49 9.89 -13.28
C THR A 34 4.31 8.89 -12.16
N VAL A 35 4.30 9.38 -10.92
CA VAL A 35 3.93 8.60 -9.74
C VAL A 35 2.63 9.20 -9.21
N ASP A 36 1.57 8.40 -9.10
CA ASP A 36 0.27 8.86 -8.58
C ASP A 36 0.33 8.94 -7.05
N SER A 37 0.71 7.83 -6.42
CA SER A 37 0.82 7.69 -4.98
C SER A 37 1.96 6.75 -4.60
N VAL A 38 2.43 6.89 -3.37
CA VAL A 38 3.45 6.03 -2.75
C VAL A 38 2.99 5.65 -1.36
N GLN A 39 2.99 4.35 -1.08
CA GLN A 39 2.84 3.82 0.27
C GLN A 39 4.21 3.45 0.81
N VAL A 40 4.59 3.99 1.96
CA VAL A 40 5.88 3.71 2.60
C VAL A 40 5.63 3.05 3.93
N THR A 41 6.19 1.86 4.15
CA THR A 41 6.07 1.11 5.39
C THR A 41 7.44 0.93 6.03
N ASN A 42 7.58 1.33 7.28
CA ASN A 42 8.73 1.00 8.10
C ASN A 42 8.57 -0.43 8.63
N LEU A 43 9.38 -1.36 8.13
CA LEU A 43 9.24 -2.79 8.46
C LEU A 43 9.61 -3.11 9.90
N ALA A 44 10.47 -2.30 10.54
CA ALA A 44 10.86 -2.49 11.94
C ALA A 44 9.78 -2.01 12.91
N GLN A 45 9.11 -0.91 12.57
CA GLN A 45 8.12 -0.27 13.44
C GLN A 45 6.66 -0.63 13.08
N GLY A 46 6.42 -1.21 11.90
CA GLY A 46 5.08 -1.50 11.39
C GLY A 46 4.25 -0.25 11.05
N THR A 47 4.88 0.92 10.94
CA THR A 47 4.20 2.18 10.61
C THR A 47 4.13 2.36 9.10
N THR A 48 3.02 2.90 8.59
CA THR A 48 2.81 3.14 7.16
C THR A 48 2.35 4.57 6.91
N ALA A 49 2.95 5.23 5.92
CA ALA A 49 2.55 6.54 5.42
C ALA A 49 2.09 6.45 3.95
N THR A 50 1.11 7.28 3.57
CA THR A 50 0.60 7.39 2.20
C THR A 50 0.85 8.78 1.66
N LEU A 51 1.59 8.86 0.56
CA LEU A 51 2.06 10.08 -0.08
C LEU A 51 1.51 10.15 -1.52
N MET A 52 1.30 11.35 -2.05
CA MET A 52 1.18 11.54 -3.51
C MET A 52 2.58 11.45 -4.12
N GLY A 53 2.69 11.14 -5.41
CA GLY A 53 4.01 11.13 -6.06
C GLY A 53 4.74 12.48 -6.05
N SER A 54 4.02 13.59 -5.87
CA SER A 54 4.59 14.94 -5.72
C SER A 54 5.01 15.29 -4.28
N ASP A 55 4.64 14.49 -3.28
CA ASP A 55 5.00 14.75 -1.88
C ASP A 55 6.44 14.30 -1.61
N LYS A 56 7.02 14.80 -0.52
CA LYS A 56 8.33 14.37 -0.01
C LYS A 56 8.15 13.65 1.32
N LEU A 57 8.81 12.52 1.49
CA LEU A 57 8.87 11.83 2.77
C LEU A 57 10.00 12.43 3.60
N TYR A 58 9.70 12.85 4.82
CA TYR A 58 10.66 13.37 5.78
C TYR A 58 10.87 12.36 6.91
N LEU A 59 12.00 11.69 6.87
CA LEU A 59 12.41 10.69 7.85
C LEU A 59 13.07 11.41 9.02
N VAL A 60 12.52 11.25 10.22
CA VAL A 60 13.04 11.91 11.43
C VAL A 60 13.39 10.91 12.51
N GLY A 61 14.50 11.17 13.19
CA GLY A 61 14.87 10.43 14.41
C GLY A 61 14.00 10.81 15.60
N THR A 62 13.86 9.91 16.57
CA THR A 62 13.06 10.17 17.78
C THR A 62 13.74 11.21 18.68
N ILE A 63 13.20 12.42 18.74
CA ILE A 63 13.47 13.39 19.81
C ILE A 63 12.13 13.86 20.40
N GLY A 64 11.66 13.19 21.46
CA GLY A 64 10.50 13.63 22.26
C GLY A 64 9.11 13.24 21.76
N LEU A 65 8.12 13.36 22.66
CA LEU A 65 6.68 13.24 22.36
C LEU A 65 6.27 14.41 21.45
N HIS A 66 6.34 14.19 20.15
CA HIS A 66 5.82 15.12 19.17
C HIS A 66 4.36 14.77 18.86
N GLU A 67 3.52 15.80 18.97
CA GLU A 67 2.13 15.79 18.57
C GLU A 67 2.07 15.41 17.09
N ILE A 68 1.43 14.28 16.80
CA ILE A 68 1.11 13.85 15.44
C ILE A 68 0.09 14.86 14.90
N THR A 69 0.55 15.99 14.34
CA THR A 69 -0.33 16.91 13.63
C THR A 69 -0.59 16.33 12.24
N LEU A 70 -1.42 15.28 12.19
CA LEU A 70 -1.98 14.74 10.95
C LEU A 70 -3.03 15.71 10.41
N THR A 71 -2.61 16.83 9.86
CA THR A 71 -3.40 17.48 8.81
C THR A 71 -2.99 16.85 7.49
N ASP A 72 -3.56 15.68 7.19
CA ASP A 72 -3.62 15.24 5.79
C ASP A 72 -4.53 16.23 5.06
N ASN A 73 -3.95 17.26 4.47
CA ASN A 73 -4.68 18.34 3.78
C ASN A 73 -5.56 17.85 2.63
N ARG A 74 -5.49 16.55 2.27
CA ARG A 74 -6.21 15.89 1.17
C ARG A 74 -7.45 15.10 1.66
N MET A 75 -7.68 15.05 2.97
CA MET A 75 -8.93 14.62 3.57
C MET A 75 -9.36 15.65 4.63
N LYS A 76 -10.54 16.23 4.48
CA LYS A 76 -11.07 17.20 5.43
C LYS A 76 -12.34 16.66 6.03
N VAL A 77 -12.47 16.80 7.34
CA VAL A 77 -13.72 16.52 8.05
C VAL A 77 -14.15 17.79 8.74
N TYR A 78 -15.30 18.33 8.34
CA TYR A 78 -15.80 19.59 8.86
C TYR A 78 -17.34 19.59 8.97
N PRO A 79 -17.92 20.17 10.02
CA PRO A 79 -17.23 20.62 11.23
C PRO A 79 -16.64 19.43 12.01
N ASN A 80 -15.50 19.66 12.68
CA ASN A 80 -14.89 18.71 13.62
C ASN A 80 -14.34 19.54 14.80
N PRO A 81 -14.94 19.49 16.02
CA PRO A 81 -16.00 18.56 16.43
C PRO A 81 -17.35 18.76 15.73
N MET A 82 -18.08 17.67 15.55
CA MET A 82 -19.41 17.61 14.95
C MET A 82 -20.51 17.63 16.00
N ASN A 83 -21.62 18.31 15.73
CA ASN A 83 -22.80 18.27 16.59
C ASN A 83 -23.86 17.29 16.04
N GLU A 84 -24.40 17.58 14.86
CA GLU A 84 -25.41 16.74 14.19
C GLU A 84 -24.83 15.98 13.00
N SER A 85 -24.02 16.67 12.19
CA SER A 85 -23.43 16.16 10.97
C SER A 85 -22.03 16.70 10.73
N SER A 86 -21.23 15.94 9.96
CA SER A 86 -19.99 16.42 9.33
C SER A 86 -19.96 16.01 7.88
N THR A 87 -19.22 16.79 7.08
CA THR A 87 -18.82 16.42 5.73
C THR A 87 -17.40 15.88 5.77
N ILE A 88 -17.20 14.75 5.12
CA ILE A 88 -15.93 14.11 4.85
C ILE A 88 -15.62 14.33 3.38
N GLU A 89 -14.63 15.16 3.09
CA GLU A 89 -14.16 15.45 1.73
C GLU A 89 -12.78 14.83 1.51
N PHE A 90 -12.59 14.12 0.41
CA PHE A 90 -11.29 13.54 0.05
C PHE A 90 -11.10 13.44 -1.47
N TYR A 91 -9.85 13.38 -1.92
CA TYR A 91 -9.56 13.14 -3.34
C TYR A 91 -9.54 11.64 -3.66
N ASN A 92 -10.28 11.22 -4.68
CA ASN A 92 -10.20 9.87 -5.22
C ASN A 92 -9.39 9.88 -6.53
N PRO A 93 -8.25 9.18 -6.62
CA PRO A 93 -7.37 9.28 -7.77
C PRO A 93 -7.91 8.59 -9.03
N ASN A 94 -8.74 7.55 -8.89
CA ASN A 94 -9.25 6.76 -10.01
C ASN A 94 -10.66 6.25 -9.77
N GLU A 95 -11.36 5.87 -10.85
CA GLU A 95 -12.68 5.27 -10.75
C GLU A 95 -12.59 3.81 -10.28
N GLU A 96 -12.87 3.57 -9.00
CA GLU A 96 -12.75 2.25 -8.41
C GLU A 96 -13.60 2.06 -7.14
N LEU A 97 -13.72 0.81 -6.69
CA LEU A 97 -14.38 0.46 -5.44
C LEU A 97 -13.60 1.06 -4.25
N THR A 98 -14.22 2.02 -3.58
CA THR A 98 -13.70 2.68 -2.39
C THR A 98 -14.52 2.26 -1.18
N THR A 99 -13.83 1.92 -0.09
CA THR A 99 -14.44 1.51 1.17
C THR A 99 -14.15 2.54 2.25
N LEU A 100 -15.21 3.05 2.87
CA LEU A 100 -15.17 3.94 4.02
C LEU A 100 -15.60 3.15 5.27
N LEU A 101 -14.76 3.18 6.29
CA LEU A 101 -14.90 2.46 7.54
C LEU A 101 -14.88 3.45 8.70
N ILE A 102 -15.85 3.32 9.61
CA ILE A 102 -15.95 4.12 10.82
C ILE A 102 -15.77 3.18 12.01
N THR A 103 -14.81 3.49 12.88
CA THR A 103 -14.58 2.73 14.11
C THR A 103 -14.65 3.62 15.34
N ASP A 104 -14.98 3.03 16.49
CA ASP A 104 -14.79 3.72 17.77
C ASP A 104 -13.29 3.82 18.14
N ASN A 105 -13.02 4.48 19.27
CA ASN A 105 -11.69 4.65 19.84
C ASN A 105 -11.02 3.34 20.33
N ILE A 106 -11.74 2.21 20.33
CA ILE A 106 -11.22 0.89 20.68
C ILE A 106 -11.04 0.02 19.41
N GLY A 107 -11.35 0.58 18.22
CA GLY A 107 -11.21 -0.09 16.93
C GLY A 107 -12.42 -0.96 16.53
N LYS A 108 -13.52 -0.94 17.28
CA LYS A 108 -14.74 -1.65 16.89
C LYS A 108 -15.38 -0.96 15.69
N THR A 109 -15.64 -1.71 14.62
CA THR A 109 -16.36 -1.21 13.45
C THR A 109 -17.80 -0.84 13.80
N LEU A 110 -18.17 0.40 13.53
CA LEU A 110 -19.52 0.92 13.71
C LEU A 110 -20.27 1.09 12.39
N GLY A 111 -19.55 1.34 11.30
CA GLY A 111 -20.13 1.47 9.96
C GLY A 111 -19.10 1.14 8.88
N LYS A 112 -19.55 0.47 7.81
CA LYS A 112 -18.75 0.20 6.62
C LYS A 112 -19.60 0.52 5.40
N TYR A 113 -19.04 1.30 4.49
CA TYR A 113 -19.69 1.68 3.25
C TYR A 113 -18.73 1.44 2.09
N SER A 114 -19.16 0.70 1.07
CA SER A 114 -18.33 0.40 -0.10
C SER A 114 -19.11 0.77 -1.35
N THR A 115 -18.54 1.62 -2.19
CA THR A 115 -19.14 2.01 -3.47
C THR A 115 -18.05 2.30 -4.50
N VAL A 116 -18.38 2.17 -5.79
CA VAL A 116 -17.53 2.69 -6.85
C VAL A 116 -17.64 4.21 -6.85
N LEU A 117 -16.51 4.90 -6.77
CA LEU A 117 -16.41 6.36 -6.81
C LEU A 117 -15.59 6.77 -8.03
N GLY A 118 -16.00 7.84 -8.71
CA GLY A 118 -15.25 8.40 -9.83
C GLY A 118 -13.96 9.08 -9.40
N LYS A 119 -13.11 9.41 -10.38
CA LYS A 119 -11.94 10.25 -10.15
C LYS A 119 -12.35 11.67 -9.74
N GLY A 120 -11.61 12.28 -8.82
CA GLY A 120 -11.84 13.65 -8.36
C GLY A 120 -12.23 13.72 -6.89
N VAL A 121 -12.62 14.92 -6.43
CA VAL A 121 -13.03 15.13 -5.04
C VAL A 121 -14.38 14.48 -4.77
N GLN A 122 -14.43 13.69 -3.71
CA GLN A 122 -15.61 12.98 -3.23
C GLN A 122 -16.01 13.55 -1.87
N ALA A 123 -17.31 13.68 -1.63
CA ALA A 123 -17.84 14.11 -0.34
C ALA A 123 -18.89 13.15 0.21
N PHE A 124 -18.87 12.96 1.53
CA PHE A 124 -19.87 12.20 2.26
C PHE A 124 -20.33 12.98 3.47
N SER A 125 -21.63 13.04 3.70
CA SER A 125 -22.21 13.48 4.97
C SER A 125 -22.27 12.29 5.92
N ILE A 126 -21.78 12.48 7.15
CA ILE A 126 -21.92 11.55 8.26
C ILE A 126 -22.78 12.16 9.35
N GLN A 127 -23.75 11.38 9.85
CA GLN A 127 -24.73 11.80 10.87
C GLN A 127 -25.02 10.65 11.83
N GLY A 128 -25.61 10.96 13.00
CA GLY A 128 -26.13 9.96 13.93
C GLY A 128 -25.08 9.28 14.82
N LEU A 129 -23.87 9.86 14.92
CA LEU A 129 -22.83 9.43 15.86
C LEU A 129 -23.11 9.96 17.27
N ARG A 130 -23.12 9.07 18.28
CA ARG A 130 -23.15 9.48 19.70
C ARG A 130 -21.93 10.32 20.06
N SER A 131 -22.00 11.04 21.18
CA SER A 131 -20.82 11.72 21.73
C SER A 131 -19.63 10.77 21.90
N GLY A 132 -18.47 11.14 21.35
CA GLY A 132 -17.27 10.29 21.36
C GLY A 132 -16.25 10.66 20.30
N CYS A 133 -15.12 9.94 20.30
CA CYS A 133 -14.07 10.04 19.29
C CYS A 133 -14.12 8.80 18.38
N TYR A 134 -14.01 9.04 17.08
CA TYR A 134 -14.13 8.03 16.03
C TYR A 134 -12.95 8.13 15.07
N GLN A 135 -12.57 7.00 14.49
CA GLN A 135 -11.64 6.97 13.36
C GLN A 135 -12.42 6.72 12.07
N ILE A 136 -12.12 7.50 11.05
CA ILE A 136 -12.60 7.31 9.69
C ILE A 136 -11.42 6.84 8.86
N ASN A 137 -11.56 5.64 8.29
CA ASN A 137 -10.62 5.06 7.35
C ASN A 137 -11.27 5.00 5.98
N ILE A 138 -10.64 5.57 4.96
CA ILE A 138 -11.07 5.43 3.57
C ILE A 138 -9.97 4.69 2.84
N ARG A 139 -10.32 3.61 2.14
CA ARG A 139 -9.36 2.81 1.39
C ARG A 139 -9.89 2.42 0.03
N ASN A 140 -9.02 2.46 -0.96
CA ASN A 140 -9.19 1.80 -2.24
C ASN A 140 -7.89 1.04 -2.58
N SER A 141 -7.70 0.63 -3.84
CA SER A 141 -6.48 -0.13 -4.19
C SER A 141 -5.20 0.73 -4.15
N LYS A 142 -5.31 2.06 -4.24
CA LYS A 142 -4.18 3.00 -4.40
C LYS A 142 -3.91 3.93 -3.23
N VAL A 143 -4.92 4.25 -2.43
CA VAL A 143 -4.84 5.21 -1.32
C VAL A 143 -5.56 4.69 -0.09
N ILE A 144 -5.00 5.06 1.06
CA ILE A 144 -5.59 4.87 2.39
C ILE A 144 -5.53 6.21 3.11
N TYR A 145 -6.69 6.79 3.42
CA TYR A 145 -6.85 7.97 4.25
C TYR A 145 -7.31 7.58 5.66
N ASN A 146 -6.78 8.28 6.66
CA ASN A 146 -7.15 8.11 8.06
C ASN A 146 -7.38 9.49 8.69
N THR A 147 -8.46 9.65 9.44
CA THR A 147 -8.67 10.87 10.23
C THR A 147 -9.54 10.60 11.46
N SER A 148 -9.40 11.47 12.45
CA SER A 148 -10.19 11.44 13.68
C SER A 148 -11.38 12.39 13.59
N LEU A 149 -12.54 11.95 14.04
CA LEU A 149 -13.77 12.75 14.15
C LEU A 149 -14.26 12.75 15.59
N ILE A 150 -14.50 13.94 16.14
CA ILE A 150 -15.09 14.12 17.46
C ILE A 150 -16.57 14.46 17.27
N SER A 151 -17.47 13.69 17.88
CA SER A 151 -18.90 14.03 17.97
C SER A 151 -19.26 14.49 19.37
N VAL A 152 -20.06 15.55 19.46
CA VAL A 152 -20.66 16.08 20.71
C VAL A 152 -22.19 15.91 20.75
N GLY A 153 -22.76 15.13 19.82
CA GLY A 153 -24.20 14.90 19.73
C GLY A 153 -24.76 14.03 20.88
N ASN A 154 -25.96 14.38 21.37
CA ASN A 154 -26.57 13.76 22.55
C ASN A 154 -27.46 12.53 22.25
N GLU A 155 -27.88 12.30 21.00
CA GLU A 155 -28.77 11.19 20.63
C GLU A 155 -28.23 10.39 19.45
N SER A 156 -28.26 9.04 19.55
CA SER A 156 -27.89 8.16 18.43
C SER A 156 -29.13 7.76 17.64
N SER A 157 -29.34 8.39 16.48
CA SER A 157 -30.35 7.96 15.50
C SER A 157 -29.89 6.79 14.61
N GLY A 158 -28.67 6.29 14.84
CA GLY A 158 -28.00 5.30 13.99
C GLY A 158 -27.09 5.99 12.96
N ILE A 159 -25.92 5.41 12.69
CA ILE A 159 -24.94 6.02 11.78
C ILE A 159 -25.53 6.07 10.37
N CYS A 160 -25.66 7.28 9.84
CA CYS A 160 -26.11 7.51 8.48
C CYS A 160 -24.97 8.14 7.68
N LEU A 161 -24.54 7.43 6.63
CA LEU A 161 -23.58 7.93 5.67
C LEU A 161 -24.30 8.20 4.35
N LYS A 162 -24.18 9.41 3.82
CA LYS A 162 -24.79 9.82 2.55
C LYS A 162 -23.72 10.35 1.62
N TYR A 163 -23.64 9.79 0.43
CA TYR A 163 -22.78 10.33 -0.62
C TYR A 163 -23.35 11.68 -1.11
N GLU A 164 -22.52 12.72 -1.07
CA GLU A 164 -22.85 14.05 -1.58
C GLU A 164 -22.20 14.21 -2.96
N ARG A 165 -23.01 14.27 -4.01
CA ARG A 165 -22.48 14.47 -5.35
C ARG A 165 -21.93 15.89 -5.49
N ILE A 166 -20.61 16.04 -5.54
CA ILE A 166 -20.00 17.30 -5.95
C ILE A 166 -20.20 17.44 -7.47
N ILE A 167 -20.85 18.52 -7.90
CA ILE A 167 -20.86 18.93 -9.31
C ILE A 167 -19.49 19.57 -9.56
N SER A 168 -18.51 18.77 -9.97
CA SER A 168 -17.24 19.33 -10.46
C SER A 168 -17.49 19.93 -11.84
N ASP A 169 -17.42 21.25 -11.92
CA ASP A 169 -17.13 21.94 -13.18
C ASP A 169 -15.81 21.37 -13.74
N ASN A 170 -15.80 20.99 -15.02
CA ASN A 170 -14.73 20.21 -15.68
C ASN A 170 -13.41 20.98 -15.87
N SER A 171 -13.10 21.95 -15.00
CA SER A 171 -11.97 22.87 -15.15
C SER A 171 -11.09 23.03 -13.90
N ILE A 172 -11.26 22.19 -12.87
CA ILE A 172 -10.40 22.24 -11.69
C ILE A 172 -9.48 21.00 -11.67
N GLU A 173 -8.26 21.16 -12.18
CA GLU A 173 -7.11 20.39 -11.70
C GLU A 173 -7.09 20.46 -10.16
N ASN A 174 -6.98 19.31 -9.49
CA ASN A 174 -6.79 19.14 -8.04
C ASN A 174 -7.05 20.41 -7.18
N PRO A 175 -8.26 20.59 -6.60
CA PRO A 175 -8.50 21.70 -5.68
C PRO A 175 -7.63 21.63 -4.41
N PHE A 176 -6.98 20.49 -4.16
CA PHE A 176 -5.81 20.39 -3.29
C PHE A 176 -4.59 20.88 -4.07
N LYS A 177 -4.26 22.17 -3.93
CA LYS A 177 -3.05 22.79 -4.47
C LYS A 177 -1.88 21.81 -4.41
N SER A 178 -1.18 21.70 -5.54
CA SER A 178 0.13 21.05 -5.79
C SER A 178 1.27 21.66 -4.95
N SER A 179 1.03 21.82 -3.66
CA SER A 179 2.07 22.08 -2.67
C SER A 179 2.74 20.74 -2.41
N GLU A 180 4.01 20.59 -2.79
CA GLU A 180 4.85 19.48 -2.32
C GLU A 180 4.73 19.41 -0.78
N ASN A 181 3.96 18.45 -0.25
CA ASN A 181 3.83 18.34 1.19
C ASN A 181 5.00 17.51 1.73
N LEU A 182 5.56 17.95 2.85
CA LEU A 182 6.45 17.09 3.64
C LEU A 182 5.59 16.20 4.54
N ILE A 183 5.59 14.90 4.28
CA ILE A 183 4.97 13.90 5.14
C ILE A 183 6.05 13.31 6.03
N GLN A 184 5.90 13.46 7.34
CA GLN A 184 6.87 12.98 8.30
C GLN A 184 6.65 11.51 8.66
N MET A 185 7.73 10.74 8.77
CA MET A 185 7.73 9.36 9.26
C MET A 185 8.88 9.17 10.26
N GLN A 186 8.60 8.52 11.38
CA GLN A 186 9.62 8.13 12.33
C GLN A 186 10.56 7.10 11.69
N TYR A 187 11.86 7.32 11.84
CA TYR A 187 12.90 6.48 11.28
C TYR A 187 14.13 6.44 12.18
N ASN A 188 14.51 5.24 12.60
CA ASN A 188 15.80 5.01 13.22
C ASN A 188 16.79 4.55 12.15
N GLN A 189 18.03 5.04 12.24
CA GLN A 189 19.07 4.70 11.28
C GLN A 189 19.27 3.18 11.17
N GLY A 190 19.25 2.67 9.95
CA GLY A 190 19.40 1.24 9.66
C GLY A 190 18.08 0.50 9.50
N GLU A 191 16.95 1.14 9.76
CA GLU A 191 15.63 0.54 9.52
C GLU A 191 15.36 0.39 8.02
N ARG A 192 14.62 -0.67 7.69
CA ARG A 192 14.29 -1.00 6.31
C ARG A 192 12.89 -0.47 5.99
N LEU A 193 12.80 0.33 4.95
CA LEU A 193 11.55 0.89 4.45
C LEU A 193 11.12 0.14 3.18
N LEU A 194 9.87 -0.29 3.14
CA LEU A 194 9.21 -0.82 1.95
C LEU A 194 8.43 0.31 1.29
N PHE A 195 8.77 0.60 0.04
CA PHE A 195 8.09 1.56 -0.80
C PHE A 195 7.24 0.81 -1.82
N ARG A 196 5.97 1.20 -1.95
CA ARG A 196 5.08 0.75 -3.01
C ARG A 196 4.61 1.98 -3.77
N GLY A 197 5.18 2.20 -4.95
CA GLY A 197 4.79 3.27 -5.86
C GLY A 197 3.70 2.79 -6.80
N PHE A 198 2.74 3.66 -7.09
CA PHE A 198 1.62 3.39 -8.00
C PHE A 198 1.60 4.41 -9.13
N SER A 199 1.28 3.97 -10.33
CA SER A 199 1.06 4.84 -11.49
C SER A 199 0.10 4.21 -12.47
N SER A 200 -1.08 4.82 -12.64
CA SER A 200 -2.18 4.20 -13.38
C SER A 200 -2.41 2.76 -12.89
N ASN A 201 -2.42 1.76 -13.75
CA ASN A 201 -2.59 0.36 -13.37
C ASN A 201 -1.30 -0.34 -12.90
N HIS A 202 -0.15 0.35 -12.87
CA HIS A 202 1.12 -0.25 -12.48
C HIS A 202 1.43 -0.02 -11.01
N ALA A 203 2.06 -1.00 -10.38
CA ALA A 203 2.61 -0.89 -9.03
C ALA A 203 4.01 -1.48 -8.97
N ARG A 204 4.95 -0.75 -8.34
CA ARG A 204 6.34 -1.17 -8.15
C ARG A 204 6.68 -1.16 -6.68
N ILE A 205 7.26 -2.25 -6.19
CA ILE A 205 7.73 -2.39 -4.82
C ILE A 205 9.26 -2.29 -4.81
N LEU A 206 9.77 -1.50 -3.88
CA LEU A 206 11.19 -1.33 -3.60
C LEU A 206 11.41 -1.42 -2.11
N THR A 207 12.58 -1.87 -1.70
CA THR A 207 12.95 -1.91 -0.29
C THR A 207 14.35 -1.36 -0.12
N LEU A 208 14.51 -0.38 0.76
CA LEU A 208 15.79 0.31 0.96
C LEU A 208 15.99 0.68 2.44
N VAL A 209 17.25 0.90 2.80
CA VAL A 209 17.66 1.43 4.10
C VAL A 209 18.17 2.85 3.83
N PRO A 210 17.38 3.90 4.12
CA PRO A 210 17.81 5.27 3.90
C PRO A 210 19.06 5.64 4.71
N THR A 211 20.07 6.16 4.02
CA THR A 211 21.31 6.67 4.65
C THR A 211 21.61 8.12 4.28
N GLU A 212 20.85 8.70 3.36
CA GLU A 212 20.98 10.08 2.87
C GLU A 212 19.68 10.54 2.21
N ASN A 213 19.63 11.84 1.87
CA ASN A 213 18.59 12.36 0.99
C ASN A 213 18.72 11.70 -0.38
N GLN A 214 17.63 11.16 -0.91
CA GLN A 214 17.67 10.44 -2.17
C GLN A 214 16.35 10.55 -2.92
N ILE A 215 16.40 10.25 -4.21
CA ILE A 215 15.24 10.12 -5.07
C ILE A 215 15.02 8.64 -5.30
N VAL A 216 13.83 8.15 -4.97
CA VAL A 216 13.41 6.78 -5.28
C VAL A 216 12.73 6.80 -6.64
N ASP A 217 13.39 6.19 -7.62
CA ASP A 217 12.81 5.96 -8.94
C ASP A 217 12.01 4.66 -8.96
N PHE A 218 10.74 4.76 -9.31
CA PHE A 218 9.87 3.62 -9.56
C PHE A 218 9.87 3.31 -11.06
N GLU A 219 10.69 2.33 -11.44
CA GLU A 219 10.61 1.74 -12.77
C GLU A 219 9.33 0.88 -12.88
N PHE A 220 8.31 1.44 -13.50
CA PHE A 220 7.05 0.75 -13.74
C PHE A 220 7.20 -0.25 -14.89
N ILE A 221 6.87 -1.51 -14.61
CA ILE A 221 6.89 -2.61 -15.58
C ILE A 221 5.45 -3.09 -15.79
N GLU A 222 5.09 -3.36 -17.04
CA GLU A 222 3.80 -3.91 -17.38
C GLU A 222 3.69 -5.35 -16.90
N CYS A 223 2.67 -5.63 -16.09
CA CYS A 223 2.33 -6.96 -15.61
C CYS A 223 0.81 -7.07 -15.52
N THR A 224 0.16 -7.08 -16.68
CA THR A 224 -1.30 -7.20 -16.79
C THR A 224 -1.65 -8.48 -17.53
N ASP A 225 -2.53 -9.29 -16.95
CA ASP A 225 -3.00 -10.52 -17.60
C ASP A 225 -4.16 -10.27 -18.58
N PHE A 226 -4.66 -11.34 -19.21
CA PHE A 226 -5.77 -11.27 -20.16
C PHE A 226 -7.07 -10.73 -19.52
N ASP A 227 -7.26 -10.96 -18.22
CA ASP A 227 -8.46 -10.56 -17.47
C ASP A 227 -8.37 -9.12 -16.95
N ASN A 228 -7.36 -8.36 -17.37
CA ASN A 228 -7.04 -7.02 -16.89
C ASN A 228 -6.68 -6.96 -15.40
N ASN A 229 -6.26 -8.08 -14.78
CA ASN A 229 -5.63 -8.00 -13.46
C ASN A 229 -4.21 -7.45 -13.65
N SER A 230 -3.91 -6.32 -13.00
CA SER A 230 -2.57 -5.73 -12.98
C SER A 230 -1.90 -6.04 -11.65
N TYR A 231 -0.68 -6.57 -11.71
CA TYR A 231 0.02 -7.13 -10.56
C TYR A 231 1.20 -6.22 -10.15
N PRO A 232 1.39 -5.93 -8.85
CA PRO A 232 2.60 -5.27 -8.39
C PRO A 232 3.84 -6.12 -8.63
N VAL A 233 4.96 -5.47 -8.93
CA VAL A 233 6.22 -6.15 -9.23
C VAL A 233 7.34 -5.69 -8.30
N VAL A 234 8.32 -6.57 -8.07
CA VAL A 234 9.50 -6.31 -7.24
C VAL A 234 10.74 -6.91 -7.89
N THR A 235 11.86 -6.21 -7.86
CA THR A 235 13.15 -6.76 -8.29
C THR A 235 13.94 -7.22 -7.08
N ILE A 236 14.38 -8.47 -7.11
CA ILE A 236 15.17 -9.12 -6.06
C ILE A 236 16.41 -9.71 -6.74
N GLY A 237 17.59 -9.18 -6.39
CA GLY A 237 18.79 -9.41 -7.17
C GLY A 237 18.61 -8.90 -8.59
N ASP A 238 18.88 -9.77 -9.58
CA ASP A 238 18.72 -9.44 -11.01
C ASP A 238 17.39 -9.94 -11.58
N GLN A 239 16.49 -10.47 -10.73
CA GLN A 239 15.22 -11.06 -11.15
C GLN A 239 14.04 -10.19 -10.75
N THR A 240 13.09 -9.99 -11.65
CA THR A 240 11.83 -9.29 -11.37
C THR A 240 10.71 -10.31 -11.16
N TRP A 241 10.01 -10.18 -10.05
CA TRP A 241 8.96 -11.08 -9.60
C TRP A 241 7.63 -10.34 -9.44
N MET A 242 6.53 -11.07 -9.65
CA MET A 242 5.22 -10.62 -9.19
C MET A 242 5.21 -10.62 -7.66
N ALA A 243 4.69 -9.56 -7.06
CA ALA A 243 4.59 -9.42 -5.61
C ALA A 243 3.21 -9.81 -5.06
N GLU A 244 2.36 -10.42 -5.90
CA GLU A 244 1.09 -11.02 -5.52
C GLU A 244 0.81 -12.26 -6.38
N ASN A 245 -0.11 -13.11 -5.93
CA ASN A 245 -0.43 -14.37 -6.59
C ASN A 245 -1.24 -14.14 -7.88
N LEU A 246 -0.96 -14.94 -8.91
CA LEU A 246 -1.69 -14.92 -10.17
C LEU A 246 -3.17 -15.32 -9.96
N LYS A 247 -4.09 -14.59 -10.61
CA LYS A 247 -5.55 -14.79 -10.46
C LYS A 247 -6.31 -14.78 -11.80
N VAL A 248 -5.61 -15.10 -12.88
CA VAL A 248 -6.15 -15.16 -14.25
C VAL A 248 -7.05 -16.38 -14.46
N SER A 249 -8.13 -16.23 -15.21
CA SER A 249 -9.09 -17.28 -15.58
C SER A 249 -9.10 -17.59 -17.08
N HIS A 250 -8.25 -16.92 -17.86
CA HIS A 250 -8.03 -17.13 -19.28
C HIS A 250 -6.54 -17.31 -19.58
N TYR A 251 -6.22 -18.11 -20.60
CA TYR A 251 -4.89 -18.11 -21.17
C TYR A 251 -4.63 -16.81 -21.93
N ARG A 252 -3.37 -16.56 -22.28
CA ARG A 252 -2.95 -15.34 -23.00
C ARG A 252 -3.63 -15.18 -24.37
N ASN A 253 -4.09 -16.26 -25.00
CA ASN A 253 -4.85 -16.21 -26.25
C ASN A 253 -6.35 -15.92 -26.06
N GLY A 254 -6.82 -15.80 -24.82
CA GLY A 254 -8.21 -15.53 -24.47
C GLY A 254 -9.10 -16.76 -24.28
N ASP A 255 -8.56 -17.97 -24.43
CA ASP A 255 -9.32 -19.19 -24.10
C ASP A 255 -9.54 -19.28 -22.59
N SER A 256 -10.77 -19.57 -22.17
CA SER A 256 -11.06 -19.78 -20.76
C SER A 256 -10.37 -21.03 -20.21
N ILE A 257 -9.85 -20.91 -19.00
CA ILE A 257 -9.37 -22.03 -18.18
C ILE A 257 -10.58 -22.55 -17.39
N PRO A 258 -10.94 -23.84 -17.46
CA PRO A 258 -12.04 -24.38 -16.67
C PRO A 258 -11.83 -24.21 -15.15
N ASN A 259 -12.83 -23.66 -14.45
CA ASN A 259 -12.89 -23.69 -12.99
C ASN A 259 -13.45 -25.05 -12.52
N VAL A 260 -12.61 -25.88 -11.90
CA VAL A 260 -12.97 -27.25 -11.49
C VAL A 260 -12.78 -27.40 -9.99
N THR A 261 -13.87 -27.64 -9.26
CA THR A 261 -13.87 -27.70 -7.79
C THR A 261 -14.06 -29.11 -7.23
N GLY A 262 -14.53 -30.04 -8.06
CA GLY A 262 -14.78 -31.43 -7.67
C GLY A 262 -13.50 -32.27 -7.69
N TYR A 263 -13.15 -32.87 -6.55
CA TYR A 263 -11.93 -33.70 -6.39
C TYR A 263 -11.78 -34.78 -7.48
N MET A 264 -12.80 -35.62 -7.69
CA MET A 264 -12.73 -36.70 -8.69
C MET A 264 -12.62 -36.17 -10.13
N GLN A 265 -13.21 -35.00 -10.40
CA GLN A 265 -13.08 -34.37 -11.71
C GLN A 265 -11.66 -33.85 -11.91
N TRP A 266 -11.11 -33.16 -10.91
CA TRP A 266 -9.76 -32.59 -10.93
C TRP A 266 -8.69 -33.66 -11.16
N ASP A 267 -8.76 -34.76 -10.42
CA ASP A 267 -7.82 -35.89 -10.51
C ASP A 267 -7.84 -36.55 -11.90
N GLY A 268 -8.99 -36.58 -12.56
CA GLY A 268 -9.16 -37.15 -13.90
C GLY A 268 -8.78 -36.22 -15.06
N LEU A 269 -8.38 -34.97 -14.81
CA LEU A 269 -8.07 -34.03 -15.88
C LEU A 269 -6.74 -34.35 -16.57
N ASN A 270 -6.73 -34.20 -17.89
CA ASN A 270 -5.52 -34.13 -18.73
C ASN A 270 -5.43 -32.78 -19.46
N THR A 271 -6.17 -31.79 -18.97
CA THR A 271 -6.27 -30.43 -19.52
C THR A 271 -6.08 -29.42 -18.41
N GLY A 272 -5.65 -28.21 -18.76
CA GLY A 272 -5.51 -27.15 -17.77
C GLY A 272 -6.83 -26.80 -17.09
N ALA A 273 -6.76 -26.57 -15.79
CA ALA A 273 -7.87 -26.10 -14.96
C ALA A 273 -7.34 -25.27 -13.81
N TYR A 274 -8.22 -24.48 -13.22
CA TYR A 274 -7.95 -23.73 -12.00
C TYR A 274 -9.08 -23.90 -10.99
N CYS A 275 -8.83 -23.54 -9.74
CA CYS A 275 -9.86 -23.33 -8.74
C CYS A 275 -9.47 -22.18 -7.82
N TRP A 276 -10.45 -21.63 -7.09
CA TRP A 276 -10.18 -20.68 -6.02
C TRP A 276 -9.80 -21.43 -4.74
N TYR A 277 -9.02 -20.80 -3.87
CA TYR A 277 -8.77 -21.35 -2.54
C TYR A 277 -10.10 -21.67 -1.86
N ASP A 278 -10.21 -22.84 -1.24
CA ASP A 278 -11.44 -23.37 -0.62
C ASP A 278 -12.67 -23.41 -1.56
N ASN A 279 -12.45 -23.36 -2.89
CA ASN A 279 -13.48 -23.23 -3.91
C ASN A 279 -14.35 -21.95 -3.79
N GLU A 280 -13.87 -20.94 -3.07
CA GLU A 280 -14.60 -19.71 -2.77
C GLU A 280 -14.00 -18.51 -3.51
N ILE A 281 -14.77 -17.93 -4.43
CA ILE A 281 -14.30 -16.79 -5.26
C ILE A 281 -13.94 -15.55 -4.43
N SER A 282 -14.49 -15.42 -3.22
CA SER A 282 -14.16 -14.33 -2.30
C SER A 282 -12.68 -14.29 -1.91
N TRP A 283 -11.97 -15.42 -2.05
CA TRP A 283 -10.53 -15.52 -1.80
C TRP A 283 -9.65 -15.11 -2.98
N LYS A 284 -10.23 -14.81 -4.16
CA LYS A 284 -9.51 -14.45 -5.39
C LYS A 284 -8.42 -13.40 -5.16
N ASP A 285 -8.76 -12.30 -4.50
CA ASP A 285 -7.84 -11.17 -4.32
C ASP A 285 -6.81 -11.36 -3.20
N ILE A 286 -7.01 -12.36 -2.33
CA ILE A 286 -6.13 -12.63 -1.18
C ILE A 286 -5.13 -13.73 -1.53
N PHE A 287 -5.61 -14.84 -2.11
CA PHE A 287 -4.79 -16.03 -2.35
C PHE A 287 -4.51 -16.30 -3.82
N GLY A 288 -5.17 -15.60 -4.75
CA GLY A 288 -5.09 -15.91 -6.17
C GLY A 288 -5.80 -17.22 -6.53
N ALA A 289 -5.51 -17.73 -7.72
CA ALA A 289 -6.02 -19.02 -8.20
C ALA A 289 -4.99 -20.14 -8.00
N LEU A 290 -5.49 -21.35 -7.77
CA LEU A 290 -4.71 -22.58 -7.78
C LEU A 290 -4.83 -23.23 -9.15
N TYR A 291 -3.69 -23.47 -9.81
CA TYR A 291 -3.65 -24.06 -11.15
C TYR A 291 -3.13 -25.48 -11.09
N ASN A 292 -3.66 -26.36 -11.93
CA ASN A 292 -3.04 -27.67 -12.13
C ASN A 292 -1.80 -27.57 -13.03
N TRP A 293 -1.02 -28.65 -13.05
CA TRP A 293 0.19 -28.74 -13.88
C TRP A 293 -0.09 -28.46 -15.37
N TYR A 294 -1.19 -28.98 -15.90
CA TYR A 294 -1.54 -28.82 -17.32
C TYR A 294 -1.79 -27.36 -17.71
N ALA A 295 -2.36 -26.54 -16.84
CA ALA A 295 -2.55 -25.11 -17.10
C ALA A 295 -1.21 -24.36 -17.11
N VAL A 296 -0.27 -24.76 -16.25
CA VAL A 296 1.06 -24.13 -16.14
C VAL A 296 1.90 -24.38 -17.40
N ILE A 297 1.88 -25.60 -17.94
CA ILE A 297 2.68 -25.96 -19.12
C ILE A 297 1.97 -25.76 -20.46
N ASP A 298 0.74 -25.24 -20.46
CA ASP A 298 -0.04 -25.05 -21.68
C ASP A 298 0.63 -24.02 -22.61
N SER A 299 0.78 -24.35 -23.89
CA SER A 299 1.42 -23.48 -24.88
C SER A 299 0.69 -22.15 -25.11
N ARG A 300 -0.59 -22.07 -24.73
CA ARG A 300 -1.37 -20.81 -24.81
C ARG A 300 -0.89 -19.77 -23.80
N GLY A 301 -0.11 -20.17 -22.80
CA GLY A 301 0.56 -19.30 -21.86
C GLY A 301 -0.35 -18.83 -20.73
N LEU A 302 0.06 -19.13 -19.49
CA LEU A 302 -0.69 -18.77 -18.29
C LEU A 302 -0.39 -17.34 -17.79
N CYS A 303 0.86 -16.89 -17.91
CA CYS A 303 1.31 -15.62 -17.36
C CYS A 303 1.04 -14.42 -18.31
N PRO A 304 1.03 -13.18 -17.79
CA PRO A 304 1.07 -11.95 -18.58
C PRO A 304 2.14 -11.97 -19.70
N ALA A 305 1.96 -11.16 -20.74
CA ALA A 305 2.96 -11.05 -21.80
C ALA A 305 4.31 -10.54 -21.24
N GLY A 306 5.42 -11.19 -21.61
CA GLY A 306 6.74 -10.89 -21.05
C GLY A 306 7.05 -11.59 -19.72
N TRP A 307 6.08 -12.30 -19.14
CA TRP A 307 6.22 -13.07 -17.89
C TRP A 307 6.08 -14.57 -18.15
N HIS A 308 6.68 -15.37 -17.27
CA HIS A 308 6.62 -16.84 -17.32
C HIS A 308 6.55 -17.45 -15.91
N THR A 309 6.13 -18.71 -15.84
CA THR A 309 6.19 -19.46 -14.59
C THR A 309 7.64 -19.75 -14.23
N PRO A 310 8.08 -19.42 -13.01
CA PRO A 310 9.49 -19.60 -12.62
C PRO A 310 9.95 -21.04 -12.72
N THR A 311 11.15 -21.23 -13.24
CA THR A 311 11.86 -22.51 -13.23
C THR A 311 12.49 -22.77 -11.86
N ASN A 312 12.87 -24.03 -11.59
CA ASN A 312 13.60 -24.36 -10.37
C ASN A 312 14.93 -23.60 -10.25
N THR A 313 15.60 -23.31 -11.37
CA THR A 313 16.83 -22.52 -11.41
C THR A 313 16.58 -21.09 -10.95
N GLU A 314 15.51 -20.46 -11.42
CA GLU A 314 15.14 -19.10 -11.03
C GLU A 314 14.75 -19.01 -9.55
N TRP A 315 14.04 -20.01 -9.04
CA TRP A 315 13.79 -20.15 -7.60
C TRP A 315 15.08 -20.30 -6.78
N THR A 316 16.04 -21.06 -7.29
CA THR A 316 17.34 -21.25 -6.62
C THR A 316 18.08 -19.93 -6.53
N ILE A 317 18.18 -19.18 -7.64
CA ILE A 317 18.82 -17.85 -7.68
C ILE A 317 18.17 -16.90 -6.66
N LEU A 318 16.83 -16.83 -6.61
CA LEU A 318 16.11 -16.02 -5.63
C LEU A 318 16.47 -16.42 -4.20
N SER A 319 16.43 -17.73 -3.90
CA SER A 319 16.71 -18.23 -2.57
C SER A 319 18.15 -17.97 -2.13
N ASP A 320 19.12 -18.14 -3.04
CA ASP A 320 20.54 -17.91 -2.80
C ASP A 320 20.83 -16.42 -2.59
N TYR A 321 20.20 -15.53 -3.37
CA TYR A 321 20.29 -14.09 -3.19
C TYR A 321 19.84 -13.67 -1.78
N LEU A 322 18.78 -14.29 -1.26
CA LEU A 322 18.28 -14.04 0.09
C LEU A 322 19.14 -14.70 1.19
N GLY A 323 20.17 -15.46 0.81
CA GLY A 323 21.13 -16.11 1.71
C GLY A 323 20.80 -17.57 2.02
N GLY A 324 20.03 -18.21 1.15
CA GLY A 324 19.68 -19.63 1.19
C GLY A 324 18.26 -19.89 1.71
N ILE A 325 17.73 -21.05 1.34
CA ILE A 325 16.35 -21.49 1.66
C ILE A 325 16.01 -21.46 3.16
N SER A 326 17.00 -21.58 4.06
CA SER A 326 16.79 -21.60 5.51
C SER A 326 16.48 -20.23 6.12
N ILE A 327 16.82 -19.14 5.42
CA ILE A 327 16.61 -17.77 5.91
C ILE A 327 15.85 -16.87 4.92
N ALA A 328 15.60 -17.35 3.70
CA ALA A 328 14.92 -16.57 2.66
C ALA A 328 13.52 -16.09 3.08
N GLY A 329 12.80 -16.85 3.91
CA GLY A 329 11.47 -16.45 4.42
C GLY A 329 11.49 -15.42 5.57
N VAL A 330 12.68 -15.01 6.04
CA VAL A 330 12.85 -14.09 7.19
C VAL A 330 13.30 -12.68 6.77
N LYS A 331 13.85 -12.52 5.56
CA LYS A 331 14.38 -11.26 5.04
C LYS A 331 13.38 -10.51 4.17
#